data_AF-A0ABD5LR96-F1
#
_entry.id   AF-A0ABD5LR96-F1
#
_cell.length_a   1.000
_cell.length_b   1.000
_cell.length_c   1.000
_cell.angle_alpha   90.00
_cell.angle_beta   90.00
_cell.angle_gamma   90.00
#
_symmetry.space_group_name_H-M   'P 1'
#
loop_
_entity.id
_entity.type
_entity.pdbx_description
1 polymer ?
#
loop_
_entity_poly.entity_id
_entity_poly.type
_entity_poly.pdbx_seq_one_letter_code
_entity_poly.pdbx_strand_id
1 'polypeptide(L)'
;MKSILVCGRKKKIAIVAGKNKVDTQNKATPIKSQTAQPEFAIDMGQMGGMYSGYIHMVGTEKGVGVRNQGGHIQADKTLTVKSNGQLVWQSAKTQEAVTQANGDITLLAKDNLIHQGKLHSGGVLNVESQTGSVDNSGTLAALKDVNINAKGDIHSQGNVLAGSDNKSKIINNANIILTSEGKIDTRGTLLSKQNITATAKSLDLSQTQIAASNLALTSKQGDIALTQAKIDVSDAKLSSVRDIHTQQIQIQAQQWNINANNLFNQNGTWVQTGQNESQFSLKGQLNNQGGAIETHRLKLNADSLNNQAGRLVALSKSQQDWQIKK
;
A
#
# COMPACT_ATOMS: atom_id res chain seq x y z
N MET A 1 24.95 1.45 28.51
CA MET A 1 24.44 2.84 28.55
C MET A 1 23.74 3.14 27.24
N LYS A 2 22.47 3.53 27.29
CA LYS A 2 21.71 4.08 26.15
C LYS A 2 22.23 5.49 25.91
N SER A 3 22.99 5.70 24.84
CA SER A 3 23.39 7.05 24.44
C SER A 3 22.32 7.58 23.49
N ILE A 4 21.40 8.39 23.99
CA ILE A 4 20.49 9.20 23.14
C ILE A 4 21.19 10.54 22.94
N LEU A 5 21.71 10.79 21.74
CA LEU A 5 22.27 12.09 21.40
C LEU A 5 21.19 12.92 20.69
N VAL A 6 20.79 14.04 21.30
CA VAL A 6 19.92 15.05 20.69
C VAL A 6 20.79 16.22 20.26
N CYS A 7 21.13 16.29 18.97
CA CYS A 7 21.88 17.44 18.43
C CYS A 7 20.94 18.42 17.74
N GLY A 8 20.67 19.55 18.39
CA GLY A 8 19.89 20.66 17.84
C GLY A 8 20.75 21.74 17.21
N ARG A 9 20.54 22.05 15.92
CA ARG A 9 20.93 23.35 15.32
C ARG A 9 19.70 24.00 14.74
N LYS A 10 19.22 25.06 15.39
CA LYS A 10 18.13 26.03 15.10
C LYS A 10 16.82 25.58 14.40
N LYS A 11 16.73 24.45 13.68
CA LYS A 11 15.52 23.85 13.05
C LYS A 11 15.65 22.33 12.75
N LYS A 12 16.64 21.61 13.31
CA LYS A 12 16.89 20.19 13.04
C LYS A 12 17.07 19.42 14.35
N ILE A 13 16.32 18.33 14.51
CA ILE A 13 16.48 17.32 15.56
C ILE A 13 17.04 16.06 14.89
N ALA A 14 18.17 15.58 15.39
CA ALA A 14 18.67 14.25 15.10
C ALA A 14 18.68 13.45 16.41
N ILE A 15 17.98 12.31 16.42
CA ILE A 15 18.03 11.32 17.49
C ILE A 15 18.76 10.11 16.95
N VAL A 16 19.92 9.83 17.53
CA VAL A 16 20.68 8.62 17.24
C VAL A 16 20.68 7.78 18.50
N ALA A 17 20.29 6.51 18.36
CA ALA A 17 20.30 5.58 19.46
C ALA A 17 21.03 4.28 19.10
N GLY A 18 21.61 3.66 20.13
CA GLY A 18 22.62 2.60 20.02
C GLY A 18 24.06 3.12 20.22
N LYS A 19 25.04 2.23 20.24
CA LYS A 19 26.46 2.56 20.34
C LYS A 19 26.99 3.09 19.02
N ASN A 20 27.20 4.41 18.99
CA ASN A 20 27.60 5.14 17.79
C ASN A 20 28.77 6.07 18.07
N LYS A 21 29.62 6.26 17.05
CA LYS A 21 30.42 7.48 16.91
C LYS A 21 29.60 8.44 16.06
N VAL A 22 29.32 9.63 16.57
CA VAL A 22 28.62 10.68 15.82
C VAL A 22 29.61 11.78 15.48
N ASP A 23 29.69 12.15 14.21
CA ASP A 23 30.58 13.23 13.76
C ASP A 23 29.92 14.63 13.90
N THR A 24 30.69 15.67 13.58
CA THR A 24 30.23 17.07 13.64
C THR A 24 29.17 17.43 12.59
N GLN A 25 28.85 16.52 11.67
CA GLN A 25 27.81 16.63 10.64
C GLN A 25 26.54 15.84 11.03
N ASN A 26 26.48 15.30 12.26
CA ASN A 26 25.42 14.42 12.78
C ASN A 26 25.29 13.09 12.03
N LYS A 27 26.37 12.59 11.41
CA LYS A 27 26.41 11.24 10.82
C LYS A 27 26.81 10.24 11.89
N ALA A 28 25.97 9.23 12.09
CA ALA A 28 26.24 8.14 13.04
C ALA A 28 26.92 6.96 12.35
N THR A 29 28.01 6.45 12.93
CA THR A 29 28.62 5.17 12.54
C THR A 29 28.52 4.18 13.70
N PRO A 30 27.98 2.96 13.47
CA PRO A 30 27.83 1.96 14.51
C PRO A 30 29.20 1.50 15.05
N ILE A 31 29.27 1.24 16.35
CA ILE A 31 30.42 0.60 17.02
C ILE A 31 29.97 -0.78 17.50
N LYS A 32 30.76 -1.84 17.24
CA LYS A 32 30.44 -3.20 17.69
C LYS A 32 30.37 -3.25 19.23
N SER A 33 29.35 -3.92 19.77
CA SER A 33 29.16 -4.15 21.21
C SER A 33 29.22 -5.65 21.53
N GLN A 34 29.83 -6.02 22.66
CA GLN A 34 29.87 -7.40 23.18
C GLN A 34 28.81 -7.68 24.28
N THR A 35 27.92 -6.73 24.58
CA THR A 35 26.88 -6.87 25.62
C THR A 35 25.51 -7.12 24.99
N ALA A 36 24.61 -7.80 25.73
CA ALA A 36 23.22 -8.00 25.33
C ALA A 36 22.55 -6.68 24.91
N GLN A 37 21.85 -6.70 23.78
CA GLN A 37 21.24 -5.52 23.14
C GLN A 37 19.76 -5.40 23.54
N PRO A 38 19.25 -4.17 23.75
CA PRO A 38 17.82 -3.95 23.99
C PRO A 38 17.01 -4.21 22.71
N GLU A 39 15.73 -4.54 22.85
CA GLU A 39 14.84 -4.72 21.69
C GLU A 39 14.60 -3.40 20.92
N PHE A 40 14.50 -2.26 21.62
CA PHE A 40 14.30 -0.93 21.02
C PHE A 40 15.32 0.09 21.54
N ALA A 41 15.92 0.86 20.62
CA ALA A 41 16.91 1.89 20.93
C ALA A 41 16.26 3.26 21.21
N ILE A 42 15.16 3.56 20.53
CA ILE A 42 14.34 4.76 20.74
C ILE A 42 12.94 4.29 21.10
N ASP A 43 12.42 4.78 22.22
CA ASP A 43 11.04 4.56 22.63
C ASP A 43 10.43 5.91 23.02
N MET A 44 9.55 6.43 22.17
CA MET A 44 8.92 7.74 22.37
C MET A 44 7.74 7.71 23.33
N GLY A 45 7.37 6.55 23.90
CA GLY A 45 6.11 6.32 24.61
C GLY A 45 5.77 7.23 25.80
N GLN A 46 6.72 8.04 26.29
CA GLN A 46 6.50 9.02 27.38
C GLN A 46 6.96 10.46 27.06
N MET A 47 7.44 10.74 25.85
CA MET A 47 7.98 12.07 25.51
C MET A 47 6.94 13.07 24.97
N GLY A 48 5.65 12.72 24.96
CA GLY A 48 4.60 13.61 24.47
C GLY A 48 4.72 13.87 22.97
N GLY A 49 4.96 15.13 22.58
CA GLY A 49 5.06 15.56 21.18
C GLY A 49 6.45 16.06 20.79
N MET A 50 6.85 15.83 19.53
CA MET A 50 8.10 16.35 18.95
C MET A 50 7.79 17.31 17.80
N TYR A 51 8.34 18.53 17.88
CA TYR A 51 8.15 19.57 16.87
C TYR A 51 9.51 20.10 16.43
N SER A 52 9.84 20.00 15.14
CA SER A 52 11.10 20.52 14.57
C SER A 52 11.00 20.69 13.06
N GLY A 53 11.84 21.54 12.45
CA GLY A 53 11.85 21.68 11.00
C GLY A 53 12.23 20.39 10.28
N TYR A 54 13.30 19.73 10.73
CA TYR A 54 13.70 18.41 10.27
C TYR A 54 13.81 17.46 11.45
N ILE A 55 13.34 16.22 11.29
CA ILE A 55 13.47 15.18 12.31
C ILE A 55 14.15 13.98 11.66
N HIS A 56 15.29 13.57 12.20
CA HIS A 56 16.01 12.36 11.78
C HIS A 56 16.18 11.43 12.97
N MET A 57 15.57 10.26 12.94
CA MET A 57 15.69 9.23 13.96
C MET A 57 16.42 8.01 13.40
N VAL A 58 17.49 7.57 14.07
CA VAL A 58 18.31 6.43 13.62
C VAL A 58 18.58 5.47 14.75
N GLY A 59 18.06 4.25 14.65
CA GLY A 59 18.47 3.09 15.44
C GLY A 59 19.52 2.31 14.66
N THR A 60 20.78 2.31 15.12
CA THR A 60 21.91 1.78 14.33
C THR A 60 22.35 0.38 14.70
N GLU A 61 21.99 -0.10 15.89
CA GLU A 61 22.35 -1.43 16.36
C GLU A 61 21.54 -2.50 15.61
N LYS A 62 22.22 -3.54 15.11
CA LYS A 62 21.59 -4.65 14.39
C LYS A 62 20.53 -5.31 15.28
N GLY A 63 19.31 -5.46 14.76
CA GLY A 63 18.20 -6.08 15.49
C GLY A 63 17.54 -5.18 16.55
N VAL A 64 18.05 -3.96 16.73
CA VAL A 64 17.48 -3.00 17.69
C VAL A 64 16.58 -2.03 16.97
N GLY A 65 15.32 -2.00 17.39
CA GLY A 65 14.27 -1.25 16.72
C GLY A 65 14.17 0.23 17.08
N VAL A 66 13.30 0.94 16.35
CA VAL A 66 12.82 2.29 16.67
C VAL A 66 11.32 2.19 16.95
N ARG A 67 10.87 2.69 18.09
CA ARG A 67 9.46 2.69 18.49
C ARG A 67 8.94 4.10 18.75
N ASN A 68 7.88 4.47 18.05
CA ASN A 68 6.97 5.53 18.45
C ASN A 68 5.69 4.89 19.01
N GLN A 69 5.34 5.16 20.26
CA GLN A 69 4.17 4.59 20.92
C GLN A 69 3.29 5.72 21.48
N GLY A 70 2.38 6.24 20.67
CA GLY A 70 1.48 7.34 21.05
C GLY A 70 2.09 8.74 20.96
N GLY A 71 3.34 8.88 20.50
CA GLY A 71 3.96 10.18 20.33
C GLY A 71 3.41 10.94 19.12
N HIS A 72 3.09 12.22 19.32
CA HIS A 72 2.75 13.14 18.24
C HIS A 72 4.02 13.70 17.61
N ILE A 73 4.22 13.57 16.30
CA ILE A 73 5.43 14.07 15.64
C ILE A 73 5.03 15.03 14.54
N GLN A 74 5.52 16.26 14.61
CA GLN A 74 5.30 17.29 13.59
C GLN A 74 6.65 17.78 13.07
N ALA A 75 6.88 17.59 11.77
CA ALA A 75 8.04 18.14 11.07
C ALA A 75 7.65 19.30 10.14
N ASP A 76 8.27 20.49 10.24
CA ASP A 76 7.94 21.58 9.30
C ASP A 76 8.43 21.31 7.88
N LYS A 77 9.33 20.33 7.71
CA LYS A 77 9.87 19.88 6.43
C LYS A 77 9.89 18.36 6.39
N THR A 78 11.03 17.72 6.61
CA THR A 78 11.18 16.27 6.38
C THR A 78 11.27 15.50 7.69
N LEU A 79 10.60 14.34 7.74
CA LEU A 79 10.81 13.32 8.75
C LEU A 79 11.51 12.11 8.11
N THR A 80 12.60 11.65 8.72
CA THR A 80 13.29 10.43 8.31
C THR A 80 13.53 9.55 9.52
N VAL A 81 13.09 8.30 9.43
CA VAL A 81 13.28 7.29 10.48
C VAL A 81 13.95 6.08 9.86
N LYS A 82 15.10 5.70 10.39
CA LYS A 82 15.86 4.54 9.96
C LYS A 82 16.08 3.62 11.15
N SER A 83 15.69 2.35 11.00
CA SER A 83 15.90 1.31 12.00
C SER A 83 16.72 0.18 11.40
N ASN A 84 17.80 -0.21 12.07
CA ASN A 84 18.57 -1.42 11.73
C ASN A 84 17.99 -2.70 12.39
N GLY A 85 16.75 -2.61 12.86
CA GLY A 85 15.88 -3.70 13.30
C GLY A 85 14.43 -3.42 12.92
N GLN A 86 13.48 -3.73 13.81
CA GLN A 86 12.06 -3.42 13.63
C GLN A 86 11.79 -1.90 13.71
N LEU A 87 10.79 -1.40 12.99
CA LEU A 87 10.26 -0.04 13.17
C LEU A 87 8.79 -0.15 13.59
N VAL A 88 8.46 0.36 14.77
CA VAL A 88 7.11 0.31 15.32
C VAL A 88 6.58 1.73 15.48
N TRP A 89 5.44 1.99 14.87
CA TRP A 89 4.74 3.26 14.91
C TRP A 89 3.31 2.99 15.35
N GLN A 90 3.04 3.08 16.65
CA GLN A 90 1.79 2.65 17.25
C GLN A 90 1.06 3.80 17.94
N SER A 91 -0.26 3.73 17.99
CA SER A 91 -1.07 4.63 18.82
C SER A 91 -1.04 4.17 20.27
N ALA A 92 -1.17 5.11 21.22
CA ALA A 92 -1.44 4.74 22.60
C ALA A 92 -2.94 4.42 22.76
N LYS A 93 -3.32 3.66 23.79
CA LYS A 93 -4.72 3.25 24.03
C LYS A 93 -5.70 4.42 24.16
N THR A 94 -5.21 5.61 24.50
CA THR A 94 -6.02 6.79 24.83
C THR A 94 -6.01 7.87 23.75
N GLN A 95 -5.14 7.78 22.74
CA GLN A 95 -5.01 8.81 21.70
C GLN A 95 -4.41 8.24 20.41
N GLU A 96 -4.99 8.61 19.27
CA GLU A 96 -4.43 8.29 17.96
C GLU A 96 -3.05 8.97 17.81
N ALA A 97 -2.01 8.19 17.54
CA ALA A 97 -0.71 8.75 17.18
C ALA A 97 -0.84 9.45 15.84
N VAL A 98 -0.61 10.76 15.84
CA VAL A 98 -0.59 11.57 14.62
C VAL A 98 0.85 11.98 14.34
N THR A 99 1.34 11.62 13.16
CA THR A 99 2.63 12.03 12.64
C THR A 99 2.43 12.80 11.36
N GLN A 100 2.96 14.01 11.30
CA GLN A 100 2.82 14.89 10.16
C GLN A 100 4.17 15.52 9.79
N ALA A 101 4.37 15.74 8.50
CA ALA A 101 5.49 16.51 8.00
C ALA A 101 5.01 17.39 6.83
N ASN A 102 5.42 18.64 6.69
CA ASN A 102 5.00 19.45 5.52
C ASN A 102 5.77 19.07 4.24
N GLY A 103 6.89 18.37 4.36
CA GLY A 103 7.65 17.77 3.27
C GLY A 103 7.55 16.24 3.33
N ASP A 104 8.59 15.56 2.84
CA ASP A 104 8.57 14.10 2.74
C ASP A 104 8.67 13.40 4.10
N ILE A 105 8.10 12.19 4.16
CA ILE A 105 8.28 11.26 5.26
C ILE A 105 8.90 9.97 4.70
N THR A 106 10.00 9.54 5.30
CA THR A 106 10.63 8.25 4.99
C THR A 106 10.76 7.40 6.24
N LEU A 107 10.10 6.25 6.26
CA LEU A 107 10.26 5.20 7.27
C LEU A 107 10.99 4.02 6.64
N LEU A 108 12.17 3.69 7.14
CA LEU A 108 13.01 2.60 6.65
C LEU A 108 13.34 1.65 7.79
N ALA A 109 12.86 0.42 7.72
CA ALA A 109 13.17 -0.66 8.65
C ALA A 109 14.06 -1.70 7.98
N LYS A 110 15.04 -2.23 8.72
CA LYS A 110 15.80 -3.38 8.25
C LYS A 110 14.90 -4.62 8.25
N ASP A 111 14.18 -4.83 9.35
CA ASP A 111 13.24 -5.94 9.56
C ASP A 111 11.80 -5.43 9.36
N ASN A 112 10.82 -5.91 10.15
CA ASN A 112 9.42 -5.54 10.01
C ASN A 112 9.16 -4.05 10.31
N LEU A 113 8.16 -3.49 9.62
CA LEU A 113 7.61 -2.17 9.89
C LEU A 113 6.14 -2.28 10.28
N ILE A 114 5.78 -1.83 11.47
CA ILE A 114 4.41 -1.85 11.99
C ILE A 114 3.92 -0.42 12.12
N HIS A 115 2.78 -0.10 11.53
CA HIS A 115 2.14 1.21 11.56
C HIS A 115 0.68 1.15 12.01
N GLN A 116 0.33 2.02 12.95
CA GLN A 116 -1.01 2.36 13.42
C GLN A 116 -1.13 3.87 13.57
N GLY A 117 -2.37 4.35 13.71
CA GLY A 117 -2.66 5.78 13.81
C GLY A 117 -2.58 6.47 12.45
N LYS A 118 -2.31 7.77 12.43
CA LYS A 118 -2.28 8.57 11.22
C LYS A 118 -0.88 9.10 10.94
N LEU A 119 -0.39 8.82 9.74
CA LEU A 119 0.80 9.44 9.19
C LEU A 119 0.40 10.23 7.94
N HIS A 120 0.68 11.53 7.93
CA HIS A 120 0.43 12.41 6.79
C HIS A 120 1.70 13.14 6.34
N SER A 121 2.11 12.90 5.09
CA SER A 121 3.24 13.58 4.45
C SER A 121 2.74 14.73 3.58
N GLY A 122 3.32 15.92 3.72
CA GLY A 122 3.07 17.05 2.83
C GLY A 122 3.82 16.95 1.49
N GLY A 123 4.77 16.01 1.42
CA GLY A 123 5.45 15.59 0.19
C GLY A 123 5.10 14.15 -0.17
N VAL A 124 6.12 13.36 -0.52
CA VAL A 124 6.01 11.92 -0.77
C VAL A 124 6.11 11.16 0.56
N LEU A 125 5.37 10.06 0.68
CA LEU A 125 5.50 9.11 1.79
C LEU A 125 6.20 7.84 1.30
N ASN A 126 7.36 7.52 1.87
CA ASN A 126 8.08 6.28 1.61
C ASN A 126 8.10 5.41 2.86
N VAL A 127 7.62 4.17 2.74
CA VAL A 127 7.60 3.15 3.79
C VAL A 127 8.29 1.91 3.26
N GLU A 128 9.41 1.51 3.87
CA GLU A 128 10.23 0.42 3.37
C GLU A 128 10.65 -0.55 4.48
N SER A 129 10.48 -1.84 4.22
CA SER A 129 11.07 -2.95 4.97
C SER A 129 12.06 -3.72 4.08
N GLN A 130 13.32 -3.81 4.52
CA GLN A 130 14.41 -4.35 3.70
C GLN A 130 14.59 -5.87 3.80
N THR A 131 13.97 -6.54 4.75
CA THR A 131 14.03 -8.00 4.91
C THR A 131 12.68 -8.60 5.33
N GLY A 132 11.83 -7.82 6.02
CA GLY A 132 10.58 -8.28 6.60
C GLY A 132 9.34 -7.70 5.93
N SER A 133 8.23 -7.68 6.67
CA SER A 133 6.93 -7.22 6.20
C SER A 133 6.62 -5.77 6.59
N VAL A 134 5.63 -5.17 5.93
CA VAL A 134 4.99 -3.91 6.33
C VAL A 134 3.56 -4.19 6.77
N ASP A 135 3.24 -3.90 8.03
CA ASP A 135 1.92 -4.05 8.63
C ASP A 135 1.31 -2.67 8.91
N ASN A 136 0.36 -2.23 8.09
CA ASN A 136 -0.41 -1.01 8.28
C ASN A 136 -1.83 -1.34 8.78
N SER A 137 -2.22 -0.80 9.92
CA SER A 137 -3.61 -0.85 10.42
C SER A 137 -4.19 0.54 10.70
N GLY A 138 -3.49 1.59 10.25
CA GLY A 138 -3.89 2.98 10.39
C GLY A 138 -4.06 3.68 9.02
N THR A 139 -3.88 4.99 9.00
CA THR A 139 -3.91 5.80 7.78
C THR A 139 -2.51 6.23 7.37
N LEU A 140 -2.05 5.77 6.20
CA LEU A 140 -0.86 6.28 5.52
C LEU A 140 -1.31 7.23 4.41
N ALA A 141 -0.97 8.51 4.53
CA ALA A 141 -1.47 9.55 3.65
C ALA A 141 -0.35 10.48 3.19
N ALA A 142 -0.45 11.00 1.96
CA ALA A 142 0.49 11.98 1.43
C ALA A 142 -0.22 12.99 0.51
N LEU A 143 0.24 14.25 0.48
CA LEU A 143 -0.17 15.24 -0.53
C LEU A 143 0.36 14.93 -1.93
N LYS A 144 1.42 14.11 -2.02
CA LYS A 144 1.95 13.51 -3.24
C LYS A 144 1.81 11.98 -3.18
N ASP A 145 2.78 11.25 -3.71
CA ASP A 145 2.76 9.80 -3.84
C ASP A 145 2.94 9.09 -2.48
N VAL A 146 2.37 7.89 -2.38
CA VAL A 146 2.61 6.94 -1.29
C VAL A 146 3.26 5.68 -1.86
N ASN A 147 4.48 5.39 -1.40
CA ASN A 147 5.27 4.24 -1.80
C ASN A 147 5.44 3.30 -0.59
N ILE A 148 5.01 2.05 -0.73
CA ILE A 148 5.20 0.99 0.26
C ILE A 148 5.96 -0.16 -0.39
N ASN A 149 7.15 -0.47 0.14
CA ASN A 149 8.02 -1.53 -0.36
C ASN A 149 8.38 -2.52 0.75
N ALA A 150 8.22 -3.82 0.50
CA ALA A 150 8.59 -4.87 1.43
C ALA A 150 9.29 -6.04 0.73
N LYS A 151 10.36 -6.55 1.35
CA LYS A 151 10.92 -7.86 0.94
C LYS A 151 10.06 -9.04 1.42
N GLY A 152 9.39 -8.89 2.55
CA GLY A 152 8.36 -9.81 3.02
C GLY A 152 7.00 -9.47 2.43
N ASP A 153 5.96 -9.56 3.25
CA ASP A 153 4.59 -9.25 2.85
C ASP A 153 4.24 -7.77 3.10
N ILE A 154 3.18 -7.27 2.46
CA ILE A 154 2.51 -6.04 2.86
C ILE A 154 1.11 -6.42 3.34
N HIS A 155 0.80 -6.15 4.60
CA HIS A 155 -0.55 -6.23 5.15
C HIS A 155 -1.05 -4.82 5.41
N SER A 156 -2.05 -4.33 4.67
CA SER A 156 -2.66 -3.03 4.92
C SER A 156 -4.15 -3.18 5.20
N GLN A 157 -4.51 -3.14 6.47
CA GLN A 157 -5.89 -3.25 6.98
C GLN A 157 -6.58 -1.88 7.16
N GLY A 158 -5.84 -0.78 6.92
CA GLY A 158 -6.31 0.58 7.06
C GLY A 158 -6.44 1.34 5.73
N ASN A 159 -6.11 2.63 5.75
CA ASN A 159 -6.23 3.52 4.59
C ASN A 159 -4.85 3.84 4.01
N VAL A 160 -4.74 3.83 2.68
CA VAL A 160 -3.60 4.35 1.94
C VAL A 160 -4.11 5.41 0.96
N LEU A 161 -3.70 6.66 1.15
CA LEU A 161 -4.30 7.83 0.50
C LEU A 161 -3.23 8.71 -0.16
N ALA A 162 -3.11 8.65 -1.49
CA ALA A 162 -2.21 9.52 -2.23
C ALA A 162 -2.93 10.77 -2.73
N GLY A 163 -2.25 11.92 -2.70
CA GLY A 163 -2.83 13.21 -3.09
C GLY A 163 -3.83 13.76 -2.07
N SER A 164 -3.76 13.32 -0.82
CA SER A 164 -4.72 13.67 0.23
C SER A 164 -4.23 14.80 1.14
N ASP A 165 -5.15 15.65 1.60
CA ASP A 165 -4.87 16.59 2.68
C ASP A 165 -4.83 15.90 4.06
N ASN A 166 -4.48 16.65 5.11
CA ASN A 166 -4.40 16.12 6.47
C ASN A 166 -5.77 15.76 7.08
N LYS A 167 -6.87 16.02 6.36
CA LYS A 167 -8.24 15.58 6.69
C LYS A 167 -8.68 14.38 5.86
N SER A 168 -7.73 13.74 5.16
CA SER A 168 -7.95 12.53 4.35
C SER A 168 -8.82 12.76 3.11
N LYS A 169 -8.94 14.00 2.63
CA LYS A 169 -9.64 14.32 1.38
C LYS A 169 -8.66 14.26 0.21
N ILE A 170 -8.99 13.51 -0.84
CA ILE A 170 -8.15 13.44 -2.05
C ILE A 170 -8.30 14.73 -2.87
N ILE A 171 -7.25 15.56 -2.89
CA ILE A 171 -7.23 16.87 -3.54
C ILE A 171 -6.30 16.93 -4.75
N ASN A 172 -5.21 16.16 -4.78
CA ASN A 172 -4.19 16.19 -5.83
C ASN A 172 -4.15 14.89 -6.67
N ASN A 173 -3.59 14.98 -7.87
CA ASN A 173 -3.17 13.82 -8.65
C ASN A 173 -1.86 13.30 -8.08
N ALA A 174 -1.85 12.04 -7.67
CA ALA A 174 -0.69 11.36 -7.09
C ALA A 174 -0.91 9.85 -7.12
N ASN A 175 0.13 9.07 -6.89
CA ASN A 175 0.14 7.64 -7.08
C ASN A 175 0.26 6.87 -5.76
N ILE A 176 -0.36 5.69 -5.70
CA ILE A 176 -0.06 4.67 -4.70
C ILE A 176 0.73 3.56 -5.38
N ILE A 177 1.89 3.21 -4.82
CA ILE A 177 2.75 2.15 -5.32
C ILE A 177 3.02 1.17 -4.17
N LEU A 178 2.51 -0.06 -4.31
CA LEU A 178 2.71 -1.17 -3.38
C LEU A 178 3.57 -2.24 -4.06
N THR A 179 4.76 -2.51 -3.52
CA THR A 179 5.67 -3.53 -4.06
C THR A 179 6.10 -4.50 -2.97
N SER A 180 5.90 -5.78 -3.22
CA SER A 180 6.23 -6.86 -2.30
C SER A 180 6.98 -7.98 -3.02
N GLU A 181 7.96 -8.61 -2.38
CA GLU A 181 8.50 -9.90 -2.84
C GLU A 181 7.75 -11.10 -2.23
N GLY A 182 6.80 -10.84 -1.32
CA GLY A 182 5.83 -11.77 -0.76
C GLY A 182 4.41 -11.53 -1.30
N LYS A 183 3.41 -11.64 -0.43
CA LYS A 183 1.99 -11.31 -0.66
C LYS A 183 1.76 -9.82 -0.41
N ILE A 184 0.77 -9.24 -1.10
CA ILE A 184 0.09 -8.02 -0.64
C ILE A 184 -1.32 -8.41 -0.24
N ASP A 185 -1.68 -8.16 1.02
CA ASP A 185 -3.02 -8.32 1.58
C ASP A 185 -3.54 -6.95 1.99
N THR A 186 -4.63 -6.49 1.37
CA THR A 186 -5.27 -5.24 1.79
C THR A 186 -6.72 -5.46 2.19
N ARG A 187 -7.11 -4.77 3.26
CA ARG A 187 -8.49 -4.52 3.68
C ARG A 187 -8.59 -3.03 3.99
N GLY A 188 -9.71 -2.37 3.71
CA GLY A 188 -9.83 -0.92 3.90
C GLY A 188 -9.81 -0.16 2.57
N THR A 189 -9.05 0.93 2.47
CA THR A 189 -9.13 1.85 1.32
C THR A 189 -7.78 2.12 0.65
N LEU A 190 -7.79 2.11 -0.68
CA LEU A 190 -6.70 2.59 -1.53
C LEU A 190 -7.27 3.70 -2.42
N LEU A 191 -6.96 4.96 -2.14
CA LEU A 191 -7.57 6.11 -2.83
C LEU A 191 -6.50 7.03 -3.44
N SER A 192 -6.68 7.31 -4.73
CA SER A 192 -5.82 8.18 -5.53
C SER A 192 -6.68 8.83 -6.62
N LYS A 193 -6.26 9.99 -7.16
CA LYS A 193 -6.85 10.51 -8.41
C LYS A 193 -6.12 10.02 -9.67
N GLN A 194 -4.94 9.44 -9.54
CA GLN A 194 -4.09 9.06 -10.66
C GLN A 194 -3.93 7.54 -10.75
N ASN A 195 -2.84 6.95 -10.24
CA ASN A 195 -2.58 5.52 -10.38
C ASN A 195 -2.53 4.81 -9.03
N ILE A 196 -3.05 3.59 -8.99
CA ILE A 196 -2.78 2.60 -7.95
C ILE A 196 -2.12 1.40 -8.60
N THR A 197 -0.90 1.09 -8.20
CA THR A 197 -0.13 -0.05 -8.69
C THR A 197 0.22 -0.98 -7.53
N ALA A 198 -0.11 -2.26 -7.65
CA ALA A 198 0.31 -3.28 -6.69
C ALA A 198 1.00 -4.44 -7.42
N THR A 199 2.21 -4.79 -6.99
CA THR A 199 3.02 -5.86 -7.59
C THR A 199 3.58 -6.77 -6.51
N ALA A 200 3.29 -8.06 -6.59
CA ALA A 200 3.67 -9.05 -5.57
C ALA A 200 3.83 -10.47 -6.15
N LYS A 201 4.21 -11.44 -5.31
CA LYS A 201 4.05 -12.86 -5.66
C LYS A 201 2.58 -13.22 -5.81
N SER A 202 1.73 -12.76 -4.90
CA SER A 202 0.27 -12.93 -4.93
C SER A 202 -0.42 -11.69 -4.34
N LEU A 203 -1.65 -11.43 -4.76
CA LEU A 203 -2.42 -10.26 -4.35
C LEU A 203 -3.75 -10.72 -3.74
N ASP A 204 -4.10 -10.18 -2.58
CA ASP A 204 -5.41 -10.33 -1.97
C ASP A 204 -5.90 -8.95 -1.52
N LEU A 205 -6.68 -8.30 -2.36
CA LEU A 205 -7.31 -7.02 -2.07
C LEU A 205 -8.82 -7.24 -1.85
N SER A 206 -9.22 -8.42 -1.38
CA SER A 206 -10.60 -8.74 -1.04
C SER A 206 -11.15 -7.71 -0.04
N GLN A 207 -12.42 -7.32 -0.14
CA GLN A 207 -13.05 -6.31 0.72
C GLN A 207 -12.39 -4.92 0.71
N THR A 208 -11.46 -4.65 -0.21
CA THR A 208 -10.84 -3.34 -0.35
C THR A 208 -11.72 -2.41 -1.19
N GLN A 209 -11.79 -1.14 -0.79
CA GLN A 209 -12.34 -0.06 -1.60
C GLN A 209 -11.20 0.62 -2.36
N ILE A 210 -11.28 0.61 -3.68
CA ILE A 210 -10.26 1.12 -4.58
C ILE A 210 -10.88 2.21 -5.45
N ALA A 211 -10.30 3.41 -5.46
CA ALA A 211 -10.67 4.46 -6.39
C ALA A 211 -9.41 5.14 -6.97
N ALA A 212 -9.33 5.20 -8.31
CA ALA A 212 -8.21 5.79 -9.06
C ALA A 212 -8.59 6.07 -10.52
N SER A 213 -7.78 6.83 -11.25
CA SER A 213 -7.91 6.83 -12.72
C SER A 213 -7.46 5.48 -13.28
N ASN A 214 -6.28 5.00 -12.89
CA ASN A 214 -5.74 3.72 -13.35
C ASN A 214 -5.46 2.78 -12.17
N LEU A 215 -5.86 1.53 -12.32
CA LEU A 215 -5.51 0.43 -11.42
C LEU A 215 -4.68 -0.61 -12.16
N ALA A 216 -3.49 -0.91 -11.65
CA ALA A 216 -2.61 -1.94 -12.18
C ALA A 216 -2.26 -2.96 -11.09
N LEU A 217 -2.81 -4.17 -11.20
CA LEU A 217 -2.55 -5.27 -10.28
C LEU A 217 -1.76 -6.37 -10.99
N THR A 218 -0.57 -6.70 -10.47
CA THR A 218 0.31 -7.74 -11.04
C THR A 218 0.70 -8.77 -9.99
N SER A 219 0.24 -10.01 -10.19
CA SER A 219 0.70 -11.18 -9.44
C SER A 219 1.73 -11.96 -10.26
N LYS A 220 2.92 -12.14 -9.71
CA LYS A 220 4.05 -12.78 -10.40
C LYS A 220 4.06 -14.31 -10.31
N GLN A 221 3.41 -14.89 -9.31
CA GLN A 221 3.48 -16.34 -9.02
C GLN A 221 2.11 -16.94 -8.62
N GLY A 222 1.26 -16.14 -7.97
CA GLY A 222 0.02 -16.55 -7.35
C GLY A 222 -1.22 -15.99 -8.04
N ASP A 223 -2.33 -16.02 -7.32
CA ASP A 223 -3.62 -15.46 -7.78
C ASP A 223 -3.73 -13.95 -7.48
N ILE A 224 -4.75 -13.32 -8.06
CA ILE A 224 -5.28 -12.03 -7.58
C ILE A 224 -6.67 -12.29 -6.98
N ALA A 225 -6.87 -11.98 -5.71
CA ALA A 225 -8.18 -12.05 -5.05
C ALA A 225 -8.74 -10.65 -4.82
N LEU A 226 -10.00 -10.46 -5.22
CA LEU A 226 -10.80 -9.23 -5.15
C LEU A 226 -12.21 -9.54 -4.66
N THR A 227 -12.35 -10.61 -3.88
CA THR A 227 -13.64 -11.05 -3.34
C THR A 227 -14.25 -9.94 -2.50
N GLN A 228 -15.49 -9.54 -2.79
CA GLN A 228 -16.20 -8.44 -2.13
C GLN A 228 -15.49 -7.07 -2.23
N ALA A 229 -14.51 -6.90 -3.13
CA ALA A 229 -13.89 -5.60 -3.35
C ALA A 229 -14.85 -4.64 -4.07
N LYS A 230 -14.67 -3.34 -3.82
CA LYS A 230 -15.36 -2.26 -4.55
C LYS A 230 -14.33 -1.45 -5.31
N ILE A 231 -14.45 -1.40 -6.62
CA ILE A 231 -13.47 -0.77 -7.51
C ILE A 231 -14.18 0.24 -8.40
N ASP A 232 -13.75 1.49 -8.31
CA ASP A 232 -14.23 2.58 -9.17
C ASP A 232 -13.02 3.23 -9.85
N VAL A 233 -12.82 2.91 -11.13
CA VAL A 233 -11.65 3.36 -11.88
C VAL A 233 -11.99 3.81 -13.29
N SER A 234 -11.06 4.46 -13.98
CA SER A 234 -11.20 4.62 -15.45
C SER A 234 -10.65 3.39 -16.14
N ASP A 235 -9.45 2.96 -15.79
CA ASP A 235 -8.74 1.87 -16.44
C ASP A 235 -8.33 0.79 -15.43
N ALA A 236 -8.82 -0.43 -15.61
CA ALA A 236 -8.41 -1.57 -14.79
C ALA A 236 -7.52 -2.54 -15.58
N LYS A 237 -6.25 -2.70 -15.16
CA LYS A 237 -5.33 -3.70 -15.70
C LYS A 237 -4.99 -4.72 -14.63
N LEU A 238 -5.40 -5.97 -14.86
CA LEU A 238 -5.12 -7.07 -13.92
C LEU A 238 -4.36 -8.17 -14.65
N SER A 239 -3.20 -8.54 -14.13
CA SER A 239 -2.34 -9.57 -14.70
C SER A 239 -1.97 -10.59 -13.62
N SER A 240 -2.53 -11.78 -13.72
CA SER A 240 -2.23 -12.93 -12.86
C SER A 240 -1.60 -14.03 -13.71
N VAL A 241 -0.52 -14.64 -13.20
CA VAL A 241 0.02 -15.86 -13.83
C VAL A 241 -0.85 -17.10 -13.55
N ARG A 242 -1.76 -16.99 -12.57
CA ARG A 242 -2.75 -18.00 -12.21
C ARG A 242 -4.16 -17.39 -12.31
N ASP A 243 -4.99 -17.54 -11.29
CA ASP A 243 -6.40 -17.20 -11.36
C ASP A 243 -6.67 -15.78 -10.84
N ILE A 244 -7.84 -15.25 -11.19
CA ILE A 244 -8.39 -14.03 -10.61
C ILE A 244 -9.75 -14.37 -9.98
N HIS A 245 -9.89 -14.06 -8.70
CA HIS A 245 -11.08 -14.32 -7.89
C HIS A 245 -11.81 -13.01 -7.63
N THR A 246 -13.03 -12.89 -8.13
CA THR A 246 -13.85 -11.67 -8.10
C THR A 246 -15.27 -11.95 -7.58
N GLN A 247 -15.40 -12.93 -6.71
CA GLN A 247 -16.70 -13.30 -6.14
C GLN A 247 -17.30 -12.11 -5.39
N GLN A 248 -18.56 -11.79 -5.67
CA GLN A 248 -19.25 -10.65 -5.06
C GLN A 248 -18.53 -9.29 -5.26
N ILE A 249 -17.65 -9.17 -6.26
CA ILE A 249 -17.01 -7.89 -6.58
C ILE A 249 -18.06 -6.87 -7.04
N GLN A 250 -17.76 -5.58 -6.84
CA GLN A 250 -18.42 -4.48 -7.52
C GLN A 250 -17.35 -3.66 -8.23
N ILE A 251 -17.22 -3.80 -9.57
CA ILE A 251 -16.29 -2.99 -10.36
C ILE A 251 -17.05 -2.13 -11.37
N GLN A 252 -16.74 -0.84 -11.35
CA GLN A 252 -17.11 0.14 -12.37
C GLN A 252 -15.82 0.66 -12.99
N ALA A 253 -15.69 0.51 -14.31
CA ALA A 253 -14.52 0.98 -15.03
C ALA A 253 -14.87 1.49 -16.42
N GLN A 254 -14.17 2.51 -16.94
CA GLN A 254 -14.36 2.93 -18.33
C GLN A 254 -13.94 1.82 -19.30
N GLN A 255 -12.87 1.09 -18.96
CA GLN A 255 -12.42 -0.10 -19.65
C GLN A 255 -11.56 -0.99 -18.73
N TRP A 256 -11.37 -2.24 -19.13
CA TRP A 256 -10.45 -3.16 -18.47
C TRP A 256 -9.65 -4.03 -19.43
N ASN A 257 -8.47 -4.44 -18.97
CA ASN A 257 -7.64 -5.45 -19.62
C ASN A 257 -7.22 -6.50 -18.59
N ILE A 258 -7.80 -7.69 -18.72
CA ILE A 258 -7.60 -8.80 -17.79
C ILE A 258 -6.77 -9.89 -18.45
N ASN A 259 -5.67 -10.29 -17.82
CA ASN A 259 -4.86 -11.43 -18.22
C ASN A 259 -4.75 -12.42 -17.06
N ALA A 260 -5.22 -13.65 -17.26
CA ALA A 260 -5.20 -14.69 -16.23
C ALA A 260 -5.29 -16.09 -16.85
N ASN A 261 -5.15 -17.10 -16.00
CA ASN A 261 -5.59 -18.46 -16.31
C ASN A 261 -7.12 -18.53 -16.27
N ASN A 262 -7.73 -18.47 -15.09
CA ASN A 262 -9.19 -18.40 -14.93
C ASN A 262 -9.63 -17.05 -14.34
N LEU A 263 -10.88 -16.65 -14.62
CA LEU A 263 -11.58 -15.58 -13.91
C LEU A 263 -12.87 -16.13 -13.28
N PHE A 264 -12.99 -15.96 -11.96
CA PHE A 264 -14.15 -16.39 -11.18
C PHE A 264 -14.96 -15.18 -10.71
N ASN A 265 -16.09 -14.90 -11.35
CA ASN A 265 -16.96 -13.74 -11.07
C ASN A 265 -18.31 -14.17 -10.45
N GLN A 266 -18.32 -15.16 -9.57
CA GLN A 266 -19.60 -15.63 -9.01
C GLN A 266 -20.28 -14.55 -8.17
N ASN A 267 -21.53 -14.23 -8.51
CA ASN A 267 -22.31 -13.17 -7.87
C ASN A 267 -21.63 -11.77 -7.89
N GLY A 268 -20.61 -11.58 -8.73
CA GLY A 268 -19.89 -10.32 -8.89
C GLY A 268 -20.45 -9.49 -10.05
N THR A 269 -20.26 -8.17 -10.00
CA THR A 269 -20.76 -7.23 -11.02
C THR A 269 -19.60 -6.45 -11.63
N TRP A 270 -19.49 -6.50 -12.96
CA TRP A 270 -18.60 -5.69 -13.77
C TRP A 270 -19.41 -4.77 -14.67
N VAL A 271 -19.25 -3.45 -14.53
CA VAL A 271 -19.93 -2.45 -15.35
C VAL A 271 -18.92 -1.60 -16.09
N GLN A 272 -19.00 -1.63 -17.41
CA GLN A 272 -18.26 -0.72 -18.26
C GLN A 272 -19.00 0.61 -18.38
N THR A 273 -18.31 1.70 -18.08
CA THR A 273 -18.85 3.07 -18.17
C THR A 273 -18.36 3.83 -19.41
N GLY A 274 -17.27 3.38 -20.02
CA GLY A 274 -16.65 3.96 -21.21
C GLY A 274 -17.00 3.21 -22.51
N GLN A 275 -16.61 3.76 -23.65
CA GLN A 275 -16.92 3.22 -24.98
C GLN A 275 -15.77 2.43 -25.63
N ASN A 276 -14.60 2.40 -24.99
CA ASN A 276 -13.44 1.66 -25.50
C ASN A 276 -13.65 0.14 -25.39
N GLU A 277 -12.77 -0.66 -25.99
CA GLU A 277 -12.86 -2.12 -25.86
C GLU A 277 -12.34 -2.59 -24.50
N SER A 278 -13.21 -3.24 -23.72
CA SER A 278 -12.82 -4.03 -22.57
C SER A 278 -12.40 -5.43 -23.01
N GLN A 279 -11.42 -6.03 -22.34
CA GLN A 279 -10.86 -7.32 -22.73
C GLN A 279 -10.68 -8.28 -21.54
N PHE A 280 -11.14 -9.52 -21.73
CA PHE A 280 -10.73 -10.68 -20.94
C PHE A 280 -9.88 -11.61 -21.81
N SER A 281 -8.61 -11.77 -21.44
CA SER A 281 -7.67 -12.72 -22.05
C SER A 281 -7.37 -13.84 -21.06
N LEU A 282 -8.19 -14.89 -21.12
CA LEU A 282 -8.12 -16.03 -20.22
C LEU A 282 -7.58 -17.24 -20.97
N LYS A 283 -6.66 -17.98 -20.33
CA LYS A 283 -6.19 -19.26 -20.87
C LYS A 283 -7.16 -20.40 -20.59
N GLY A 284 -7.89 -20.32 -19.48
CA GLY A 284 -8.85 -21.31 -19.02
C GLY A 284 -10.26 -20.75 -19.09
N GLN A 285 -10.98 -20.77 -17.97
CA GLN A 285 -12.41 -20.46 -17.92
C GLN A 285 -12.73 -19.03 -17.48
N LEU A 286 -13.82 -18.50 -18.03
CA LEU A 286 -14.63 -17.48 -17.38
C LEU A 286 -15.80 -18.16 -16.66
N ASN A 287 -15.84 -18.09 -15.34
CA ASN A 287 -16.98 -18.54 -14.56
C ASN A 287 -17.74 -17.34 -13.99
N ASN A 288 -18.83 -16.98 -14.66
CA ASN A 288 -19.75 -15.90 -14.34
C ASN A 288 -21.07 -16.40 -13.71
N GLN A 289 -21.05 -17.53 -13.00
CA GLN A 289 -22.26 -18.09 -12.40
C GLN A 289 -22.91 -17.12 -11.40
N GLY A 290 -24.17 -16.74 -11.61
CA GLY A 290 -24.85 -15.72 -10.79
C GLY A 290 -24.28 -14.30 -10.91
N GLY A 291 -23.23 -14.10 -11.70
CA GLY A 291 -22.56 -12.81 -11.88
C GLY A 291 -23.17 -11.98 -13.01
N ALA A 292 -22.79 -10.71 -13.09
CA ALA A 292 -23.18 -9.78 -14.14
C ALA A 292 -21.95 -9.11 -14.75
N ILE A 293 -21.88 -9.10 -16.09
CA ILE A 293 -20.88 -8.36 -16.86
C ILE A 293 -21.63 -7.52 -17.89
N GLU A 294 -21.55 -6.20 -17.75
CA GLU A 294 -22.21 -5.21 -18.59
C GLU A 294 -21.15 -4.39 -19.33
N THR A 295 -21.17 -4.42 -20.65
CA THR A 295 -20.10 -3.84 -21.48
C THR A 295 -20.65 -3.07 -22.66
N HIS A 296 -19.98 -1.98 -23.07
CA HIS A 296 -20.28 -1.36 -24.36
C HIS A 296 -19.61 -2.12 -25.50
N ARG A 297 -18.37 -2.56 -25.30
CA ARG A 297 -17.58 -3.32 -26.26
C ARG A 297 -16.65 -4.29 -25.53
N LEU A 298 -16.80 -5.58 -25.79
CA LEU A 298 -16.07 -6.65 -25.12
C LEU A 298 -15.34 -7.54 -26.13
N LYS A 299 -14.08 -7.82 -25.81
CA LYS A 299 -13.29 -8.92 -26.37
C LYS A 299 -13.08 -10.01 -25.31
N LEU A 300 -13.64 -11.19 -25.51
CA LEU A 300 -13.47 -12.35 -24.63
C LEU A 300 -12.71 -13.47 -25.33
N ASN A 301 -11.54 -13.81 -24.79
CA ASN A 301 -10.81 -15.03 -25.12
C ASN A 301 -10.80 -15.95 -23.89
N ALA A 302 -11.31 -17.17 -24.03
CA ALA A 302 -11.28 -18.21 -23.00
C ALA A 302 -11.38 -19.62 -23.63
N ASP A 303 -11.03 -20.65 -22.88
CA ASP A 303 -11.29 -22.05 -23.26
C ASP A 303 -12.70 -22.51 -22.85
N SER A 304 -13.31 -21.86 -21.85
CA SER A 304 -14.70 -22.16 -21.50
C SER A 304 -15.39 -20.98 -20.83
N LEU A 305 -16.72 -20.97 -20.94
CA LEU A 305 -17.59 -19.98 -20.31
C LEU A 305 -18.69 -20.72 -19.54
N ASN A 306 -18.69 -20.57 -18.21
CA ASN A 306 -19.84 -20.91 -17.37
C ASN A 306 -20.60 -19.63 -17.03
N ASN A 307 -21.81 -19.48 -17.56
CA ASN A 307 -22.71 -18.36 -17.27
C ASN A 307 -24.07 -18.82 -16.70
N GLN A 308 -24.09 -19.93 -15.95
CA GLN A 308 -25.32 -20.43 -15.33
C GLN A 308 -25.90 -19.40 -14.35
N ALA A 309 -27.18 -19.05 -14.52
CA ALA A 309 -27.85 -18.00 -13.75
C ALA A 309 -27.11 -16.63 -13.74
N GLY A 310 -26.16 -16.43 -14.65
CA GLY A 310 -25.41 -15.19 -14.80
C GLY A 310 -25.87 -14.38 -16.01
N ARG A 311 -25.33 -13.17 -16.14
CA ARG A 311 -25.70 -12.20 -17.17
C ARG A 311 -24.45 -11.63 -17.84
N LEU A 312 -24.37 -11.72 -19.17
CA LEU A 312 -23.41 -10.97 -19.98
C LEU A 312 -24.22 -10.14 -20.96
N VAL A 313 -24.08 -8.81 -20.90
CA VAL A 313 -24.89 -7.88 -21.70
C VAL A 313 -24.03 -6.82 -22.38
N ALA A 314 -24.34 -6.61 -23.65
CA ALA A 314 -23.89 -5.45 -24.41
C ALA A 314 -24.86 -4.28 -24.17
N LEU A 315 -24.33 -3.16 -23.66
CA LEU A 315 -25.05 -1.90 -23.42
C LEU A 315 -25.19 -1.04 -24.69
N SER A 316 -24.55 -1.46 -25.79
CA SER A 316 -24.60 -0.77 -27.08
C SER A 316 -24.70 -1.75 -28.25
N LYS A 317 -24.96 -1.22 -29.46
CA LYS A 317 -24.94 -2.00 -30.71
C LYS A 317 -23.52 -2.24 -31.27
N SER A 318 -22.47 -1.91 -30.51
CA SER A 318 -21.08 -2.11 -30.93
C SER A 318 -20.77 -3.59 -31.12
N GLN A 319 -19.88 -3.89 -32.06
CA GLN A 319 -19.41 -5.24 -32.31
C GLN A 319 -18.74 -5.81 -31.05
N GLN A 320 -19.08 -7.06 -30.73
CA GLN A 320 -18.45 -7.83 -29.67
C GLN A 320 -17.61 -8.95 -30.30
N ASP A 321 -16.42 -9.23 -29.76
CA ASP A 321 -15.52 -10.27 -30.25
C ASP A 321 -15.41 -11.39 -29.21
N TRP A 322 -15.79 -12.62 -29.60
CA TRP A 322 -15.86 -13.77 -28.71
C TRP A 322 -15.12 -14.95 -29.31
N GLN A 323 -14.04 -15.36 -28.66
CA GLN A 323 -13.31 -16.57 -28.97
C GLN A 323 -13.33 -17.52 -27.77
N ILE A 324 -14.22 -18.50 -27.84
CA ILE A 324 -14.24 -19.63 -26.91
C ILE A 324 -13.63 -20.84 -27.63
N LYS A 325 -12.42 -21.24 -27.23
CA LYS A 325 -11.75 -22.41 -27.81
C LYS A 325 -12.43 -23.68 -27.29
N LYS A 326 -12.71 -24.61 -28.18
CA LYS A 326 -13.19 -25.95 -27.81
C LYS A 326 -12.02 -26.86 -27.46
#